data_AF-A0A2K3N7H7-F1
#
_entry.id   AF-A0A2K3N7H7-F1
#
_cell.length_a   1.000
_cell.length_b   1.000
_cell.length_c   1.000
_cell.angle_alpha   90.00
_cell.angle_beta   90.00
_cell.angle_gamma   90.00
#
_symmetry.space_group_name_H-M   'P 1'
#
loop_
_entity.id
_entity.type
_entity.pdbx_description
1 polymer ?
#
loop_
_entity_poly.entity_id
_entity_poly.type
_entity_poly.pdbx_seq_one_letter_code
_entity_poly.pdbx_strand_id
1 'polypeptide(L)'
;MIAIGAFHAVERGIIVVCAAGNYGPEKSTIVNDAPWILTVAATTIDCDLQSNVVMGTNKVIKGRAINFSPLSKSADYPMIYGEAAKTTTADSDEASERKYCRFVCVDGINDDLSIGVIITIVQALGGLGLVRITDQIGAEAEYYGDFPATVVRTKHAATILQYINSTSNPVATILPTSIVIDYKPAPIVATFSSRGPSSLSKNILKPDVAAPGVNILTAWIGLAASIKSENPTWSPSAIRSAITTSATQFNNMKAPITRDLGSVATPYDYGAGGITTIQPFQPGLVYETTTLDYFNYLCYIGLNSQKVAKQ
;
A
#
# COMPACT_ATOMS: atom_id res chain seq x y z
N MET A 1 -24.84 -1.84 -1.58
CA MET A 1 -25.42 -2.18 -0.25
C MET A 1 -24.89 -1.29 0.87
N ILE A 2 -23.57 -1.01 0.95
CA ILE A 2 -22.98 -0.15 2.00
C ILE A 2 -23.61 1.26 2.02
N ALA A 3 -23.77 1.90 0.85
CA ALA A 3 -24.29 3.28 0.78
C ALA A 3 -25.68 3.46 1.42
N ILE A 4 -26.62 2.53 1.21
CA ILE A 4 -27.99 2.62 1.77
C ILE A 4 -27.95 2.48 3.29
N GLY A 5 -27.26 1.45 3.81
CA GLY A 5 -27.12 1.28 5.26
C GLY A 5 -26.40 2.46 5.91
N ALA A 6 -25.39 3.01 5.24
CA ALA A 6 -24.67 4.19 5.72
C ALA A 6 -25.55 5.44 5.76
N PHE A 7 -26.46 5.61 4.81
CA PHE A 7 -27.41 6.72 4.80
C PHE A 7 -28.30 6.69 6.05
N HIS A 8 -28.94 5.54 6.30
CA HIS A 8 -29.79 5.31 7.49
C HIS A 8 -29.05 5.49 8.82
N ALA A 9 -27.76 5.15 8.87
CA ALA A 9 -26.92 5.38 10.04
C ALA A 9 -26.67 6.89 10.25
N VAL A 10 -26.30 7.61 9.20
CA VAL A 10 -26.04 9.06 9.25
C VAL A 10 -27.30 9.86 9.61
N GLU A 11 -28.48 9.46 9.11
CA GLU A 11 -29.76 10.03 9.52
C GLU A 11 -30.03 9.91 11.02
N ARG A 12 -29.46 8.89 11.66
CA ARG A 12 -29.57 8.64 13.11
C ARG A 12 -28.37 9.19 13.89
N GLY A 13 -27.57 10.07 13.28
CA GLY A 13 -26.43 10.71 13.92
C GLY A 13 -25.20 9.81 14.08
N ILE A 14 -25.13 8.70 13.35
CA ILE A 14 -24.00 7.75 13.38
C ILE A 14 -23.11 7.99 12.16
N ILE A 15 -21.86 8.38 12.40
CA ILE A 15 -20.87 8.54 11.32
C ILE A 15 -20.43 7.19 10.76
N VAL A 16 -20.29 7.11 9.45
CA VAL A 16 -19.80 5.90 8.76
C VAL A 16 -18.50 6.20 8.03
N VAL A 17 -17.48 5.41 8.36
CA VAL A 17 -16.14 5.52 7.78
C VAL A 17 -15.88 4.27 6.95
N CYS A 18 -15.42 4.43 5.71
CA CYS A 18 -15.11 3.31 4.83
C CYS A 18 -13.78 3.54 4.10
N ALA A 19 -13.07 2.45 3.80
CA ALA A 19 -11.88 2.52 2.96
C ALA A 19 -12.24 2.93 1.52
N ALA A 20 -11.36 3.67 0.84
CA ALA A 20 -11.50 4.03 -0.56
C ALA A 20 -11.53 2.80 -1.50
N GLY A 21 -10.82 1.74 -1.13
CA GLY A 21 -10.59 0.54 -1.94
C GLY A 21 -9.10 0.33 -2.22
N ASN A 22 -8.76 -0.85 -2.75
CA ASN A 22 -7.39 -1.28 -3.02
C ASN A 22 -7.15 -1.55 -4.53
N TYR A 23 -7.84 -0.80 -5.40
CA TYR A 23 -7.81 -0.98 -6.86
C TYR A 23 -7.03 0.13 -7.59
N GLY A 24 -6.26 0.93 -6.86
CA GLY A 24 -5.34 1.91 -7.44
C GLY A 24 -4.21 1.25 -8.25
N PRO A 25 -3.35 2.05 -8.91
CA PRO A 25 -3.26 3.52 -8.83
C PRO A 25 -4.10 4.25 -9.89
N GLU A 26 -4.84 3.52 -10.71
CA GLU A 26 -5.60 4.13 -11.81
C GLU A 26 -6.74 5.02 -11.30
N LYS A 27 -7.08 6.04 -12.10
CA LYS A 27 -8.17 6.96 -11.80
C LYS A 27 -9.52 6.23 -11.74
N SER A 28 -10.44 6.77 -10.95
CA SER A 28 -11.83 6.28 -10.86
C SER A 28 -11.96 4.83 -10.39
N THR A 29 -11.12 4.42 -9.45
CA THR A 29 -11.07 3.07 -8.87
C THR A 29 -11.67 3.01 -7.46
N ILE A 30 -12.19 4.14 -6.97
CA ILE A 30 -12.83 4.25 -5.66
C ILE A 30 -14.20 3.57 -5.62
N VAL A 31 -14.52 2.89 -4.51
CA VAL A 31 -15.76 2.08 -4.38
C VAL A 31 -16.75 2.55 -3.32
N ASN A 32 -16.31 3.27 -2.30
CA ASN A 32 -17.17 3.79 -1.22
C ASN A 32 -17.34 5.30 -1.34
N ASP A 33 -17.95 5.76 -2.44
CA ASP A 33 -17.93 7.16 -2.87
C ASP A 33 -19.20 7.96 -2.55
N ALA A 34 -20.14 7.38 -1.80
CA ALA A 34 -21.36 8.06 -1.40
C ALA A 34 -21.08 9.33 -0.56
N PRO A 35 -21.83 10.43 -0.75
CA PRO A 35 -21.54 11.71 -0.09
C PRO A 35 -21.64 11.70 1.43
N TRP A 36 -22.41 10.80 2.03
CA TRP A 36 -22.59 10.68 3.48
C TRP A 36 -21.57 9.74 4.15
N ILE A 37 -20.71 9.09 3.37
CA ILE A 37 -19.63 8.24 3.89
C ILE A 37 -18.34 9.08 4.00
N LEU A 38 -17.60 8.94 5.10
CA LEU A 38 -16.22 9.40 5.21
C LEU A 38 -15.29 8.34 4.57
N THR A 39 -14.75 8.65 3.40
CA THR A 39 -13.96 7.73 2.59
C THR A 39 -12.46 7.95 2.77
N VAL A 40 -11.73 6.91 3.18
CA VAL A 40 -10.34 7.02 3.63
C VAL A 40 -9.38 6.33 2.66
N ALA A 41 -8.39 7.06 2.16
CA ALA A 41 -7.27 6.56 1.38
C ALA A 41 -6.17 5.96 2.28
N ALA A 42 -5.34 5.09 1.72
CA ALA A 42 -4.22 4.49 2.45
C ALA A 42 -2.89 5.21 2.15
N THR A 43 -2.16 5.55 3.22
CA THR A 43 -0.80 6.08 3.15
C THR A 43 0.18 5.25 3.96
N THR A 44 1.47 5.37 3.64
CA THR A 44 2.55 4.83 4.46
C THR A 44 2.71 5.58 5.78
N ILE A 45 3.48 4.98 6.68
CA ILE A 45 4.02 5.60 7.90
C ILE A 45 5.54 5.75 7.78
N ASP A 46 6.17 6.39 8.75
CA ASP A 46 7.63 6.56 8.86
C ASP A 46 8.34 5.32 9.46
N CYS A 47 7.65 4.18 9.47
CA CYS A 47 8.19 2.86 9.77
C CYS A 47 8.20 2.03 8.48
N ASP A 48 9.39 1.70 7.98
CA ASP A 48 9.59 0.91 6.76
C ASP A 48 10.13 -0.48 7.10
N LEU A 49 9.52 -1.52 6.52
CA LEU A 49 9.93 -2.92 6.70
C LEU A 49 10.88 -3.30 5.55
N GLN A 50 12.16 -3.44 5.87
CA GLN A 50 13.21 -3.66 4.87
C GLN A 50 13.83 -5.04 5.01
N SER A 51 14.00 -5.71 3.88
CA SER A 51 14.72 -6.97 3.72
C SER A 51 15.78 -6.76 2.65
N ASN A 52 17.02 -6.50 3.06
CA ASN A 52 18.06 -6.08 2.12
C ASN A 52 18.80 -7.28 1.53
N VAL A 53 19.36 -7.08 0.33
CA VAL A 53 20.24 -8.07 -0.33
C VAL A 53 21.68 -7.63 -0.17
N VAL A 54 22.51 -8.47 0.45
CA VAL A 54 23.97 -8.28 0.54
C VAL A 54 24.59 -9.05 -0.61
N MET A 55 25.36 -8.36 -1.47
CA MET A 55 26.10 -8.99 -2.57
C MET A 55 27.56 -9.22 -2.20
N GLY A 56 28.26 -10.12 -2.90
CA GLY A 56 29.67 -10.45 -2.64
C GLY A 56 30.66 -9.28 -2.77
N THR A 57 30.22 -8.16 -3.36
CA THR A 57 30.97 -6.88 -3.38
C THR A 57 30.83 -6.08 -2.08
N ASN A 58 30.18 -6.63 -1.04
CA ASN A 58 29.68 -5.93 0.15
C ASN A 58 28.67 -4.80 -0.14
N LYS A 59 28.22 -4.66 -1.39
CA LYS A 59 27.17 -3.72 -1.75
C LYS A 59 25.83 -4.24 -1.25
N VAL A 60 25.09 -3.38 -0.57
CA VAL A 60 23.76 -3.67 -0.04
C VAL A 60 22.70 -3.03 -0.94
N ILE A 61 21.81 -3.85 -1.47
CA ILE A 61 20.63 -3.41 -2.21
C ILE A 61 19.44 -3.37 -1.26
N LYS A 62 18.76 -2.22 -1.21
CA LYS A 62 17.57 -2.07 -0.37
C LYS A 62 16.39 -2.81 -0.97
N GLY A 63 15.74 -3.62 -0.16
CA GLY A 63 14.54 -4.36 -0.53
C GLY A 63 13.46 -4.25 0.53
N ARG A 64 12.23 -4.63 0.17
CA ARG A 64 11.07 -4.68 1.06
C ARG A 64 10.45 -6.07 1.05
N ALA A 65 10.18 -6.57 2.24
CA ALA A 65 9.50 -7.81 2.50
C ALA A 65 9.29 -8.01 4.00
N ILE A 66 8.39 -8.91 4.34
CA ILE A 66 8.26 -9.54 5.64
C ILE A 66 8.67 -11.01 5.48
N ASN A 67 9.92 -11.31 5.81
CA ASN A 67 10.46 -12.67 5.84
C ASN A 67 11.36 -12.85 7.07
N PHE A 68 11.48 -14.10 7.53
CA PHE A 68 12.26 -14.48 8.70
C PHE A 68 13.59 -15.13 8.33
N SER A 69 14.07 -14.92 7.09
CA SER A 69 15.18 -15.61 6.43
C SER A 69 16.18 -16.26 7.40
N PRO A 70 16.35 -17.60 7.37
CA PRO A 70 17.32 -18.31 8.22
C PRO A 70 18.74 -18.27 7.64
N LEU A 71 18.96 -17.52 6.56
CA LEU A 71 20.24 -17.44 5.87
C LEU A 71 21.28 -16.68 6.71
N SER A 72 22.56 -16.84 6.35
CA SER A 72 23.65 -16.08 6.95
C SER A 72 23.49 -14.56 6.71
N LYS A 73 24.31 -13.75 7.38
CA LYS A 73 24.31 -12.28 7.19
C LYS A 73 25.34 -11.81 6.16
N SER A 74 26.24 -12.69 5.74
CA SER A 74 27.25 -12.49 4.70
C SER A 74 26.75 -13.01 3.36
N ALA A 75 27.29 -12.49 2.26
CA ALA A 75 26.94 -12.93 0.92
C ALA A 75 27.55 -14.31 0.60
N ASP A 76 26.82 -15.38 0.91
CA ASP A 76 27.37 -16.74 0.89
C ASP A 76 26.75 -17.67 -0.15
N TYR A 77 25.60 -17.31 -0.72
CA TYR A 77 24.86 -18.20 -1.62
C TYR A 77 25.00 -17.76 -3.08
N PRO A 78 25.23 -18.69 -4.03
CA PRO A 78 25.25 -18.36 -5.45
C PRO A 78 24.02 -17.56 -5.87
N MET A 79 24.22 -16.49 -6.64
CA MET A 79 23.16 -15.61 -7.14
C MET A 79 23.01 -15.79 -8.63
N ILE A 80 21.84 -16.24 -9.09
CA ILE A 80 21.61 -16.50 -10.51
C ILE A 80 20.42 -15.70 -11.02
N TYR A 81 20.43 -15.38 -12.31
CA TYR A 81 19.26 -14.85 -13.00
C TYR A 81 18.34 -15.99 -13.43
N GLY A 82 17.02 -15.82 -13.32
CA GLY A 82 16.02 -16.89 -13.51
C GLY A 82 16.13 -17.66 -14.83
N GLU A 83 16.57 -17.04 -15.91
CA GLU A 83 16.80 -17.73 -17.20
C GLU A 83 17.89 -18.81 -17.12
N ALA A 84 18.94 -18.57 -16.31
CA ALA A 84 19.97 -19.57 -16.09
C ALA A 84 19.45 -20.78 -15.30
N ALA A 85 18.39 -20.61 -14.49
CA ALA A 85 17.76 -21.69 -13.75
C ALA A 85 17.04 -22.69 -14.68
N LYS A 86 16.50 -22.25 -15.83
CA LYS A 86 15.84 -23.14 -16.82
C LYS A 86 16.81 -24.11 -17.49
N THR A 87 18.09 -23.77 -17.58
CA THR A 87 19.11 -24.65 -18.17
C THR A 87 19.50 -25.82 -17.26
N THR A 88 19.01 -25.88 -16.02
CA THR A 88 19.26 -26.99 -15.08
C THR A 88 18.27 -28.15 -15.20
N THR A 89 17.23 -28.04 -16.04
CA THR A 89 16.17 -29.06 -16.22
C THR A 89 16.24 -29.80 -17.55
N ALA A 90 17.23 -29.52 -18.40
CA ALA A 90 17.44 -30.26 -19.64
C ALA A 90 18.43 -31.42 -19.39
N ASP A 91 17.90 -32.64 -19.38
CA ASP A 91 18.64 -33.91 -19.55
C ASP A 91 19.63 -34.35 -18.47
N SER A 92 19.19 -34.55 -17.21
CA SER A 92 19.84 -35.58 -16.39
C SER A 92 18.91 -36.15 -15.31
N ASP A 93 18.67 -37.46 -15.39
CA ASP A 93 18.11 -38.33 -14.35
C ASP A 93 19.08 -38.50 -13.14
N GLU A 94 20.00 -37.57 -12.95
CA GLU A 94 20.99 -37.60 -11.88
C GLU A 94 20.77 -36.44 -10.92
N ALA A 95 20.30 -36.78 -9.71
CA ALA A 95 20.20 -35.85 -8.58
C ALA A 95 21.55 -35.21 -8.17
N SER A 96 22.66 -35.61 -8.81
CA SER A 96 24.04 -35.17 -8.58
C SER A 96 24.52 -33.98 -9.40
N GLU A 97 23.86 -33.58 -10.51
CA GLU A 97 24.36 -32.52 -11.41
C GLU A 97 23.47 -31.26 -11.51
N ARG A 98 22.74 -30.93 -10.44
CA ARG A 98 22.21 -29.55 -10.32
C ARG A 98 23.39 -28.61 -10.08
N LYS A 99 23.93 -28.01 -11.16
CA LYS A 99 25.04 -27.03 -11.15
C LYS A 99 24.90 -25.94 -10.06
N TYR A 100 23.66 -25.63 -9.68
CA TYR A 100 23.35 -24.80 -8.52
C TYR A 100 22.29 -25.51 -7.65
N CYS A 101 22.73 -26.19 -6.61
CA CYS A 101 21.91 -26.42 -5.43
C CYS A 101 22.15 -25.26 -4.46
N ARG A 102 21.09 -24.75 -3.82
CA ARG A 102 21.15 -23.69 -2.81
C ARG A 102 21.58 -22.31 -3.31
N PHE A 103 20.75 -21.69 -4.15
CA PHE A 103 21.01 -20.37 -4.74
C PHE A 103 19.95 -19.32 -4.40
N VAL A 104 20.29 -18.05 -4.57
CA VAL A 104 19.35 -16.94 -4.60
C VAL A 104 18.98 -16.64 -6.06
N CYS A 105 17.70 -16.75 -6.40
CA CYS A 105 17.19 -16.46 -7.72
C CYS A 105 16.85 -14.97 -7.85
N VAL A 106 17.24 -14.35 -8.95
CA VAL A 106 16.73 -13.04 -9.36
C VAL A 106 15.65 -13.24 -10.40
N ASP A 107 14.44 -12.78 -10.08
CA ASP A 107 13.32 -12.77 -10.99
C ASP A 107 13.54 -11.79 -12.15
N GLY A 108 12.95 -12.09 -13.30
CA GLY A 108 12.95 -11.20 -14.45
C GLY A 108 12.19 -9.91 -14.19
N ILE A 109 12.59 -8.84 -14.88
CA ILE A 109 11.84 -7.59 -14.89
C ILE A 109 10.56 -7.86 -15.70
N ASN A 110 9.39 -7.76 -15.04
CA ASN A 110 8.07 -7.98 -15.64
C ASN A 110 7.72 -9.45 -15.94
N ASP A 111 8.07 -10.40 -15.05
CA ASP A 111 7.44 -11.72 -15.11
C ASP A 111 5.96 -11.61 -14.67
N ASP A 112 5.04 -11.91 -15.59
CA ASP A 112 3.59 -11.93 -15.37
C ASP A 112 3.15 -13.08 -14.44
N LEU A 113 4.06 -14.00 -14.11
CA LEU A 113 3.77 -15.06 -13.16
C LEU A 113 3.52 -14.49 -11.76
N SER A 114 2.48 -15.06 -11.13
CA SER A 114 2.21 -14.85 -9.71
C SER A 114 3.45 -15.22 -8.90
N ILE A 115 3.79 -14.38 -7.93
CA ILE A 115 4.95 -14.58 -7.07
C ILE A 115 4.94 -15.95 -6.36
N GLY A 116 3.76 -16.47 -6.00
CA GLY A 116 3.64 -17.79 -5.41
C GLY A 116 4.07 -18.93 -6.36
N VAL A 117 3.79 -18.78 -7.66
CA VAL A 117 4.24 -19.73 -8.69
C VAL A 117 5.76 -19.68 -8.82
N ILE A 118 6.34 -18.48 -8.86
CA ILE A 118 7.79 -18.31 -8.98
C ILE A 118 8.51 -18.89 -7.77
N ILE A 119 8.00 -18.63 -6.55
CA ILE A 119 8.54 -19.22 -5.32
C ILE A 119 8.51 -20.75 -5.40
N THR A 120 7.40 -21.33 -5.84
CA THR A 120 7.27 -22.79 -6.01
C THR A 120 8.31 -23.35 -6.98
N ILE A 121 8.51 -22.68 -8.13
CA ILE A 121 9.51 -23.07 -9.12
C ILE A 121 10.92 -22.99 -8.53
N VAL A 122 11.27 -21.87 -7.87
CA VAL A 122 12.60 -21.66 -7.27
C VAL A 122 12.86 -22.72 -6.20
N GLN A 123 11.89 -23.03 -5.35
CA GLN A 123 12.00 -24.09 -4.34
C GLN A 123 12.19 -25.48 -4.98
N ALA A 124 11.43 -25.82 -6.02
CA ALA A 124 11.55 -27.11 -6.72
C ALA A 124 12.94 -27.31 -7.36
N LEU A 125 13.56 -26.21 -7.82
CA LEU A 125 14.93 -26.20 -8.35
C LEU A 125 16.00 -26.23 -7.25
N GLY A 126 15.63 -26.14 -5.96
CA GLY A 126 16.55 -26.13 -4.83
C GLY A 126 17.11 -24.74 -4.49
N GLY A 127 16.45 -23.68 -4.95
CA GLY A 127 16.75 -22.30 -4.58
C GLY A 127 16.35 -21.98 -3.14
N LEU A 128 17.19 -21.21 -2.46
CA LEU A 128 17.01 -20.78 -1.08
C LEU A 128 16.35 -19.41 -0.94
N GLY A 129 16.24 -18.64 -2.03
CA GLY A 129 15.57 -17.36 -1.96
C GLY A 129 15.30 -16.69 -3.29
N LEU A 130 14.49 -15.63 -3.23
CA LEU A 130 14.01 -14.90 -4.40
C LEU A 130 14.18 -13.39 -4.23
N VAL A 131 14.87 -12.76 -5.18
CA VAL A 131 14.91 -11.30 -5.34
C VAL A 131 13.99 -10.94 -6.51
N ARG A 132 12.82 -10.38 -6.23
CA ARG A 132 11.89 -9.91 -7.27
C ARG A 132 12.15 -8.46 -7.59
N ILE A 133 12.33 -8.14 -8.87
CA ILE A 133 12.59 -6.77 -9.32
C ILE A 133 11.31 -6.18 -9.93
N THR A 134 10.63 -5.29 -9.20
CA THR A 134 9.39 -4.65 -9.67
C THR A 134 9.10 -3.36 -8.91
N ASP A 135 8.37 -2.44 -9.53
CA ASP A 135 7.81 -1.25 -8.88
C ASP A 135 6.29 -1.36 -8.66
N GLN A 136 5.66 -2.45 -9.10
CA GLN A 136 4.19 -2.63 -9.03
C GLN A 136 3.66 -2.67 -7.59
N ILE A 137 4.46 -3.20 -6.65
CA ILE A 137 4.11 -3.32 -5.23
C ILE A 137 4.27 -1.98 -4.47
N GLY A 138 5.06 -1.06 -5.01
CA GLY A 138 5.31 0.24 -4.41
C GLY A 138 6.02 0.20 -3.05
N ALA A 139 5.35 0.72 -2.01
CA ALA A 139 5.89 0.84 -0.65
C ALA A 139 5.47 -0.29 0.29
N GLU A 140 4.65 -1.23 -0.17
CA GLU A 140 4.20 -2.36 0.64
C GLU A 140 5.32 -3.37 0.87
N ALA A 141 5.27 -4.04 2.02
CA ALA A 141 6.15 -5.17 2.32
C ALA A 141 5.30 -6.44 2.33
N GLU A 142 5.42 -7.25 1.28
CA GLU A 142 4.70 -8.52 1.18
C GLU A 142 5.23 -9.55 2.17
N TYR A 143 4.34 -10.43 2.64
CA TYR A 143 4.68 -11.51 3.56
C TYR A 143 5.12 -12.77 2.83
N TYR A 144 6.33 -13.24 3.13
CA TYR A 144 6.91 -14.48 2.59
C TYR A 144 7.22 -15.52 3.66
N GLY A 145 6.99 -15.21 4.94
CA GLY A 145 7.23 -16.13 6.05
C GLY A 145 8.68 -16.61 6.10
N ASP A 146 8.86 -17.94 6.13
CA ASP A 146 10.18 -18.56 6.29
C ASP A 146 10.99 -18.63 5.00
N PHE A 147 10.38 -18.39 3.83
CA PHE A 147 11.11 -18.38 2.57
C PHE A 147 11.80 -17.02 2.37
N PRO A 148 13.14 -16.97 2.27
CA PRO A 148 13.88 -15.74 2.01
C PRO A 148 13.47 -15.11 0.67
N ALA A 149 12.65 -14.08 0.72
CA ALA A 149 12.26 -13.34 -0.48
C ALA A 149 12.20 -11.84 -0.21
N THR A 150 12.56 -11.06 -1.22
CA THR A 150 12.48 -9.60 -1.14
C THR A 150 12.14 -8.98 -2.48
N VAL A 151 11.37 -7.89 -2.44
CA VAL A 151 11.10 -7.04 -3.58
C VAL A 151 12.11 -5.90 -3.62
N VAL A 152 12.69 -5.65 -4.78
CA VAL A 152 13.65 -4.59 -5.04
C VAL A 152 13.13 -3.72 -6.18
N ARG A 153 13.29 -2.39 -6.06
CA ARG A 153 12.87 -1.46 -7.10
C ARG A 153 13.68 -1.61 -8.39
N THR A 154 13.05 -1.34 -9.52
CA THR A 154 13.64 -1.51 -10.86
C THR A 154 14.90 -0.67 -11.07
N LYS A 155 15.04 0.47 -10.36
CA LYS A 155 16.26 1.30 -10.36
C LYS A 155 17.54 0.54 -9.98
N HIS A 156 17.42 -0.58 -9.27
CA HIS A 156 18.55 -1.42 -8.88
C HIS A 156 18.84 -2.56 -9.87
N ALA A 157 17.99 -2.77 -10.88
CA ALA A 157 18.10 -3.90 -11.80
C ALA A 157 19.42 -3.91 -12.55
N ALA A 158 19.82 -2.79 -13.17
CA ALA A 158 21.07 -2.70 -13.91
C ALA A 158 22.28 -3.01 -13.02
N THR A 159 22.28 -2.56 -11.77
CA THR A 159 23.34 -2.88 -10.80
C THR A 159 23.40 -4.38 -10.51
N ILE A 160 22.26 -5.02 -10.25
CA ILE A 160 22.18 -6.45 -9.93
C ILE A 160 22.62 -7.30 -11.13
N LEU A 161 22.07 -7.02 -12.31
CA LEU A 161 22.37 -7.79 -13.53
C LEU A 161 23.83 -7.61 -13.97
N GLN A 162 24.37 -6.40 -13.87
CA GLN A 162 25.79 -6.16 -14.14
C GLN A 162 26.68 -6.94 -13.17
N TYR A 163 26.31 -6.99 -11.88
CA TYR A 163 27.05 -7.78 -10.90
C TYR A 163 27.07 -9.26 -11.26
N ILE A 164 25.91 -9.86 -11.54
CA ILE A 164 25.78 -11.27 -11.94
C ILE A 164 26.66 -11.59 -13.16
N ASN A 165 26.72 -10.70 -14.14
CA ASN A 165 27.51 -10.90 -15.36
C ASN A 165 29.01 -10.57 -15.21
N SER A 166 29.41 -9.86 -14.15
CA SER A 166 30.79 -9.38 -13.97
C SER A 166 31.73 -10.41 -13.35
N THR A 167 31.19 -11.50 -12.81
CA THR A 167 31.95 -12.54 -12.12
C THR A 167 31.41 -13.92 -12.49
N SER A 168 32.28 -14.93 -12.52
CA SER A 168 31.88 -16.32 -12.70
C SER A 168 31.20 -16.92 -11.46
N ASN A 169 31.39 -16.30 -10.28
CA ASN A 169 30.85 -16.76 -9.00
C ASN A 169 30.11 -15.63 -8.26
N PRO A 170 28.98 -15.14 -8.80
CA PRO A 170 28.16 -14.15 -8.10
C PRO A 170 27.54 -14.79 -6.86
N VAL A 171 27.62 -14.10 -5.72
CA VAL A 171 27.05 -14.54 -4.44
C VAL A 171 26.24 -13.43 -3.80
N ALA A 172 25.15 -13.80 -3.13
CA ALA A 172 24.31 -12.88 -2.40
C ALA A 172 23.57 -13.56 -1.25
N THR A 173 22.99 -12.75 -0.37
CA THR A 173 22.11 -13.23 0.69
C THR A 173 21.01 -12.24 0.97
N ILE A 174 19.79 -12.76 1.15
CA ILE A 174 18.61 -12.00 1.54
C ILE A 174 18.56 -12.00 3.07
N LEU A 175 18.68 -10.81 3.65
CA LEU A 175 18.63 -10.63 5.10
C LEU A 175 17.18 -10.79 5.61
N PRO A 176 16.98 -11.24 6.85
CA PRO A 176 15.67 -11.19 7.48
C PRO A 176 15.17 -9.74 7.58
N THR A 177 13.86 -9.59 7.66
CA THR A 177 13.23 -8.26 7.76
C THR A 177 13.73 -7.51 8.99
N SER A 178 14.04 -6.24 8.77
CA SER A 178 14.42 -5.26 9.78
C SER A 178 13.49 -4.06 9.72
N ILE A 179 13.30 -3.40 10.87
CA ILE A 179 12.46 -2.21 10.99
C ILE A 179 13.35 -0.98 10.87
N VAL A 180 12.97 -0.06 9.98
CA VAL A 180 13.60 1.25 9.84
C VAL A 180 12.60 2.32 10.26
N ILE A 181 12.89 2.97 11.38
CA ILE A 181 12.13 4.12 11.91
C ILE A 181 12.62 5.44 11.30
N ASP A 182 11.82 6.50 11.44
CA ASP A 182 12.08 7.82 10.87
C ASP A 182 12.28 7.80 9.34
N TYR A 183 11.60 6.88 8.65
CA TYR A 183 11.68 6.71 7.21
C TYR A 183 11.14 7.94 6.47
N LYS A 184 11.85 8.33 5.40
CA LYS A 184 11.55 9.53 4.62
C LYS A 184 11.51 9.22 3.11
N PRO A 185 10.57 9.82 2.36
CA PRO A 185 9.44 10.62 2.84
C PRO A 185 8.32 9.73 3.42
N ALA A 186 7.60 10.23 4.42
CA ALA A 186 6.36 9.64 4.91
C ALA A 186 5.39 10.70 5.46
N PRO A 187 4.06 10.60 5.24
CA PRO A 187 3.40 9.62 4.39
C PRO A 187 3.66 9.85 2.89
N ILE A 188 3.55 8.77 2.13
CA ILE A 188 3.24 8.76 0.71
C ILE A 188 1.95 7.96 0.48
N VAL A 189 1.22 8.25 -0.60
CA VAL A 189 0.00 7.50 -0.93
C VAL A 189 0.37 6.13 -1.46
N ALA A 190 -0.20 5.08 -0.86
CA ALA A 190 0.07 3.70 -1.22
C ALA A 190 -0.39 3.41 -2.65
N THR A 191 0.36 2.62 -3.43
CA THR A 191 0.05 2.35 -4.84
C THR A 191 -1.36 1.79 -5.02
N PHE A 192 -1.71 0.76 -4.24
CA PHE A 192 -3.02 0.11 -4.24
C PHE A 192 -4.18 1.00 -3.83
N SER A 193 -3.96 2.09 -3.09
CA SER A 193 -5.05 2.94 -2.61
C SER A 193 -5.87 3.43 -3.80
N SER A 194 -7.17 3.12 -3.83
CA SER A 194 -8.07 3.53 -4.90
C SER A 194 -8.14 5.06 -5.04
N ARG A 195 -8.32 5.53 -6.28
CA ARG A 195 -8.33 6.96 -6.63
C ARG A 195 -9.71 7.42 -7.06
N GLY A 196 -9.99 8.69 -6.80
CA GLY A 196 -11.07 9.38 -7.48
C GLY A 196 -10.75 9.68 -8.95
N PRO A 197 -11.64 10.39 -9.66
CA PRO A 197 -12.95 10.85 -9.20
C PRO A 197 -13.94 9.70 -8.97
N SER A 198 -15.01 10.00 -8.23
CA SER A 198 -16.15 9.10 -8.06
C SER A 198 -16.88 8.89 -9.39
N SER A 199 -17.32 7.66 -9.66
CA SER A 199 -18.19 7.35 -10.80
C SER A 199 -19.64 7.79 -10.56
N LEU A 200 -20.08 7.81 -9.30
CA LEU A 200 -21.41 8.27 -8.90
C LEU A 200 -21.54 9.80 -9.02
N SER A 201 -20.49 10.54 -8.67
CA SER A 201 -20.52 12.00 -8.67
C SER A 201 -19.17 12.63 -8.95
N LYS A 202 -19.10 13.40 -10.03
CA LYS A 202 -17.90 14.16 -10.38
C LYS A 202 -17.78 15.48 -9.64
N ASN A 203 -18.85 15.92 -8.95
CA ASN A 203 -18.92 17.21 -8.27
C ASN A 203 -18.52 17.13 -6.79
N ILE A 204 -18.42 15.93 -6.22
CA ILE A 204 -17.97 15.71 -4.84
C ILE A 204 -16.65 14.97 -4.90
N LEU A 205 -15.60 15.63 -4.42
CA LEU A 205 -14.26 15.07 -4.39
C LEU A 205 -14.21 13.82 -3.50
N LYS A 206 -13.53 12.79 -3.99
CA LYS A 206 -13.21 11.59 -3.23
C LYS A 206 -11.78 11.11 -3.56
N PRO A 207 -11.06 10.46 -2.62
CA PRO A 207 -11.42 10.21 -1.22
C PRO A 207 -11.51 11.49 -0.38
N ASP A 208 -11.97 11.40 0.87
CA ASP A 208 -12.14 12.58 1.74
C ASP A 208 -10.85 12.95 2.47
N VAL A 209 -10.12 11.94 2.97
CA VAL A 209 -8.85 12.05 3.68
C VAL A 209 -8.00 10.80 3.43
N ALA A 210 -6.75 10.82 3.87
CA ALA A 210 -5.87 9.66 3.93
C ALA A 210 -5.46 9.34 5.36
N ALA A 211 -5.19 8.08 5.64
CA ALA A 211 -4.70 7.61 6.93
C ALA A 211 -3.65 6.49 6.78
N PRO A 212 -2.83 6.25 7.81
CA PRO A 212 -1.96 5.07 7.87
C PRO A 212 -2.69 3.78 7.49
N GLY A 213 -2.21 3.10 6.45
CA GLY A 213 -2.84 1.88 5.92
C GLY A 213 -1.86 0.88 5.29
N VAL A 214 -0.56 1.12 5.36
CA VAL A 214 0.49 0.24 4.83
C VAL A 214 1.29 -0.36 5.98
N ASN A 215 1.43 -1.69 6.00
CA ASN A 215 2.24 -2.43 6.97
C ASN A 215 1.92 -2.08 8.44
N ILE A 216 0.63 -1.97 8.78
CA ILE A 216 0.17 -1.57 10.11
C ILE A 216 0.10 -2.79 11.04
N LEU A 217 0.79 -2.71 12.18
CA LEU A 217 0.76 -3.71 13.25
C LEU A 217 0.18 -3.08 14.53
N THR A 218 -1.14 -3.00 14.72
CA THR A 218 -1.74 -2.60 16.01
C THR A 218 -3.27 -2.67 16.03
N ALA A 219 -3.85 -2.53 17.24
CA ALA A 219 -5.20 -2.01 17.48
C ALA A 219 -5.12 -0.48 17.73
N TRP A 220 -5.99 0.30 17.09
CA TRP A 220 -6.03 1.76 17.23
C TRP A 220 -7.44 2.23 17.57
N ILE A 221 -7.56 3.29 18.39
CA ILE A 221 -8.86 3.91 18.69
C ILE A 221 -9.36 4.74 17.50
N GLY A 222 -10.62 4.58 17.12
CA GLY A 222 -11.19 5.29 15.98
C GLY A 222 -11.27 6.80 16.22
N LEU A 223 -10.52 7.61 15.47
CA LEU A 223 -10.48 9.08 15.60
C LEU A 223 -11.88 9.72 15.62
N ALA A 224 -12.76 9.32 14.69
CA ALA A 224 -14.13 9.82 14.62
C ALA A 224 -14.94 9.52 15.88
N ALA A 225 -14.75 8.34 16.49
CA ALA A 225 -15.41 7.96 17.73
C ALA A 225 -14.88 8.78 18.91
N SER A 226 -13.56 9.01 18.97
CA SER A 226 -12.95 9.88 20.00
C SER A 226 -13.48 11.32 19.90
N ILE A 227 -13.57 11.89 18.70
CA ILE A 227 -14.13 13.23 18.50
C ILE A 227 -15.59 13.28 18.94
N LYS A 228 -16.41 12.25 18.61
CA LYS A 228 -17.81 12.16 19.04
C LYS A 228 -17.94 12.08 20.56
N SER A 229 -17.03 11.39 21.24
CA SER A 229 -17.01 11.27 22.70
C SER A 229 -16.78 12.63 23.36
N GLU A 230 -15.85 13.43 22.84
CA GLU A 230 -15.54 14.78 23.35
C GLU A 230 -16.58 15.83 22.90
N ASN A 231 -17.27 15.58 21.80
CA ASN A 231 -18.30 16.46 21.24
C ASN A 231 -19.62 15.71 21.01
N PRO A 232 -20.36 15.33 22.07
CA PRO A 232 -21.52 14.44 21.95
C PRO A 232 -22.64 14.99 21.08
N THR A 233 -22.76 16.31 20.96
CA THR A 233 -23.80 16.98 20.16
C THR A 233 -23.45 17.13 18.69
N TRP A 234 -22.21 16.90 18.28
CA TRP A 234 -21.80 17.07 16.89
C TRP A 234 -22.45 16.03 15.98
N SER A 235 -22.90 16.50 14.82
CA SER A 235 -23.44 15.66 13.76
C SER A 235 -22.31 14.83 13.10
N PRO A 236 -22.65 13.79 12.32
CA PRO A 236 -21.68 13.09 11.48
C PRO A 236 -20.93 14.02 10.50
N SER A 237 -21.60 15.04 9.97
CA SER A 237 -21.01 16.00 9.04
C SER A 237 -20.07 16.98 9.73
N ALA A 238 -20.36 17.43 10.96
CA ALA A 238 -19.42 18.20 11.77
C ALA A 238 -18.14 17.41 12.07
N ILE A 239 -18.26 16.15 12.48
CA ILE A 239 -17.08 15.29 12.75
C ILE A 239 -16.25 15.09 11.47
N ARG A 240 -16.91 14.77 10.35
CA ARG A 240 -16.25 14.66 9.05
C ARG A 240 -15.55 15.96 8.67
N SER A 241 -16.23 17.10 8.82
CA SER A 241 -15.65 18.42 8.54
C SER A 241 -14.44 18.69 9.40
N ALA A 242 -14.50 18.39 10.70
CA ALA A 242 -13.39 18.61 11.61
C ALA A 242 -12.16 17.79 11.21
N ILE A 243 -12.35 16.54 10.79
CA ILE A 243 -11.28 15.66 10.30
C ILE A 243 -10.70 16.18 8.97
N THR A 244 -11.55 16.62 8.02
CA THR A 244 -11.10 17.04 6.68
C THR A 244 -10.40 18.40 6.71
N THR A 245 -10.94 19.40 7.41
CA THR A 245 -10.37 20.77 7.42
C THR A 245 -9.07 20.87 8.22
N SER A 246 -8.78 19.89 9.08
CA SER A 246 -7.56 19.81 9.88
C SER A 246 -6.52 18.82 9.36
N ALA A 247 -6.77 18.19 8.21
CA ALA A 247 -5.83 17.28 7.57
C ALA A 247 -4.59 18.02 7.03
N THR A 248 -3.45 17.32 6.96
CA THR A 248 -2.19 17.86 6.45
C THR A 248 -1.87 17.36 5.04
N GLN A 249 -1.37 18.25 4.19
CA GLN A 249 -0.93 17.92 2.83
C GLN A 249 0.58 17.68 2.75
N PHE A 250 1.27 17.65 3.89
CA PHE A 250 2.72 17.57 3.98
C PHE A 250 3.21 16.28 4.61
N ASN A 251 4.35 15.79 4.13
CA ASN A 251 5.09 14.68 4.72
C ASN A 251 6.02 15.17 5.85
N ASN A 252 6.71 14.22 6.50
CA ASN A 252 7.70 14.45 7.56
C ASN A 252 8.97 15.20 7.10
N MET A 253 9.08 15.54 5.82
CA MET A 253 10.08 16.45 5.27
C MET A 253 9.52 17.86 5.00
N LYS A 254 8.27 18.14 5.39
CA LYS A 254 7.53 19.37 5.08
C LYS A 254 7.34 19.62 3.58
N ALA A 255 7.49 18.58 2.77
CA ALA A 255 7.20 18.59 1.34
C ALA A 255 5.77 18.07 1.09
N PRO A 256 5.15 18.41 -0.05
CA PRO A 256 3.85 17.84 -0.42
C PRO A 256 3.86 16.31 -0.39
N ILE A 257 2.73 15.70 -0.01
CA ILE A 257 2.55 14.25 -0.11
C ILE A 257 2.72 13.81 -1.56
N THR A 258 3.40 12.68 -1.76
CA THR A 258 3.68 12.11 -3.09
C THR A 258 3.10 10.70 -3.21
N ARG A 259 3.09 10.17 -4.44
CA ARG A 259 2.91 8.74 -4.74
C ARG A 259 4.25 8.00 -4.67
N ASP A 260 4.25 6.67 -4.72
CA ASP A 260 5.45 5.84 -4.49
C ASP A 260 6.68 6.18 -5.36
N LEU A 261 6.44 6.60 -6.61
CA LEU A 261 7.49 7.01 -7.56
C LEU A 261 7.84 8.52 -7.49
N GLY A 262 7.37 9.23 -6.47
CA GLY A 262 7.73 10.63 -6.21
C GLY A 262 6.90 11.68 -6.94
N SER A 263 5.91 11.29 -7.76
CA SER A 263 4.97 12.27 -8.32
C SER A 263 4.11 12.90 -7.22
N VAL A 264 3.85 14.20 -7.32
CA VAL A 264 2.98 14.91 -6.37
C VAL A 264 1.60 14.28 -6.37
N ALA A 265 1.10 13.95 -5.18
CA ALA A 265 -0.23 13.41 -5.02
C ALA A 265 -1.26 14.55 -5.06
N THR A 266 -2.45 14.21 -5.53
CA THR A 266 -3.56 15.13 -5.78
C THR A 266 -4.68 14.89 -4.76
N PRO A 267 -5.69 15.77 -4.70
CA PRO A 267 -6.87 15.51 -3.88
C PRO A 267 -7.66 14.24 -4.30
N TYR A 268 -7.49 13.73 -5.52
CA TYR A 268 -8.05 12.42 -5.92
C TYR A 268 -7.26 11.22 -5.37
N ASP A 269 -6.08 11.45 -4.80
CA ASP A 269 -5.24 10.45 -4.18
C ASP A 269 -5.45 10.36 -2.66
N TYR A 270 -5.59 11.51 -1.98
CA TYR A 270 -5.65 11.58 -0.51
C TYR A 270 -6.78 12.47 0.06
N GLY A 271 -7.62 13.07 -0.78
CA GLY A 271 -8.65 14.01 -0.34
C GLY A 271 -8.08 15.32 0.21
N ALA A 272 -8.50 15.72 1.40
CA ALA A 272 -8.02 16.94 2.04
C ALA A 272 -6.55 16.83 2.53
N GLY A 273 -6.09 15.61 2.83
CA GLY A 273 -4.75 15.34 3.34
C GLY A 273 -4.68 14.09 4.20
N GLY A 274 -3.50 13.82 4.77
CA GLY A 274 -3.33 12.86 5.86
C GLY A 274 -4.00 13.37 7.13
N ILE A 275 -4.74 12.50 7.83
CA ILE A 275 -5.38 12.86 9.09
C ILE A 275 -4.36 13.30 10.14
N THR A 276 -4.79 14.21 11.00
CA THR A 276 -4.07 14.60 12.21
C THR A 276 -4.85 14.14 13.44
N THR A 277 -4.18 13.92 14.57
CA THR A 277 -4.79 13.28 15.75
C THR A 277 -5.23 14.28 16.83
N ILE A 278 -4.89 15.56 16.71
CA ILE A 278 -5.15 16.58 17.75
C ILE A 278 -6.02 17.71 17.21
N GLN A 279 -5.69 18.24 16.03
CA GLN A 279 -6.35 19.39 15.42
C GLN A 279 -7.88 19.19 15.19
N PRO A 280 -8.39 17.99 14.85
CA PRO A 280 -9.83 17.78 14.67
C PRO A 280 -10.68 18.04 15.93
N PHE A 281 -10.09 18.05 17.13
CA PHE A 281 -10.83 18.34 18.36
C PHE A 281 -11.14 19.83 18.52
N GLN A 282 -10.44 20.71 17.81
CA GLN A 282 -10.64 22.16 17.83
C GLN A 282 -10.51 22.74 16.40
N PRO A 283 -11.42 22.40 15.49
CA PRO A 283 -11.33 22.80 14.07
C PRO A 283 -11.65 24.29 13.85
N GLY A 284 -12.14 25.00 14.88
CA GLY A 284 -12.64 26.36 14.81
C GLY A 284 -14.01 26.44 14.15
N LEU A 285 -14.10 26.06 12.88
CA LEU A 285 -15.34 26.02 12.10
C LEU A 285 -15.58 24.62 11.53
N VAL A 286 -16.87 24.28 11.38
CA VAL A 286 -17.31 23.05 10.73
C VAL A 286 -18.34 23.36 9.65
N TYR A 287 -18.30 22.57 8.56
CA TYR A 287 -19.29 22.58 7.51
C TYR A 287 -20.37 21.54 7.83
N GLU A 288 -21.53 22.02 8.26
CA GLU A 288 -22.67 21.18 8.60
C GLU A 288 -23.50 20.84 7.36
N THR A 289 -24.09 19.64 7.40
CA THR A 289 -25.09 19.19 6.43
C THR A 289 -26.18 18.41 7.12
N THR A 290 -27.41 18.58 6.66
CA THR A 290 -28.60 17.89 7.14
C THR A 290 -28.96 16.72 6.22
N THR A 291 -29.85 15.84 6.69
CA THR A 291 -30.45 14.80 5.84
C THR A 291 -31.14 15.36 4.60
N LEU A 292 -31.77 16.54 4.72
CA LEU A 292 -32.44 17.20 3.60
C LEU A 292 -31.45 17.57 2.49
N ASP A 293 -30.22 17.96 2.86
CA ASP A 293 -29.17 18.27 1.88
C ASP A 293 -28.77 17.02 1.07
N TYR A 294 -28.65 15.86 1.73
CA TYR A 294 -28.41 14.60 1.04
C TYR A 294 -29.59 14.17 0.16
N PHE A 295 -30.83 14.40 0.60
CA PHE A 295 -32.02 14.12 -0.22
C PHE A 295 -32.06 15.01 -1.47
N ASN A 296 -31.81 16.31 -1.31
CA ASN A 296 -31.72 17.25 -2.42
C ASN A 296 -30.63 16.85 -3.40
N TYR A 297 -29.48 16.38 -2.90
CA TYR A 297 -28.43 15.83 -3.73
C TYR A 297 -28.87 14.58 -4.50
N LEU A 298 -29.57 13.65 -3.85
CA LEU A 298 -30.09 12.44 -4.52
C LEU A 298 -31.08 12.79 -5.63
N CYS A 299 -31.96 13.77 -5.40
CA CYS A 299 -32.85 14.30 -6.42
C CYS A 299 -32.06 14.95 -7.58
N TYR A 300 -31.01 15.71 -7.27
CA TYR A 300 -30.15 16.34 -8.27
C TYR A 300 -29.48 15.32 -9.20
N ILE A 301 -29.02 14.17 -8.68
CA ILE A 301 -28.44 13.09 -9.51
C ILE A 301 -29.50 12.19 -10.18
N GLY A 302 -30.78 12.56 -10.12
CA GLY A 302 -31.87 11.91 -10.85
C GLY A 302 -32.51 10.70 -10.14
N LEU A 303 -32.26 10.50 -8.85
CA LEU A 303 -32.96 9.46 -8.07
C LEU A 303 -34.33 9.99 -7.62
N ASN A 304 -35.41 9.39 -8.16
CA ASN A 304 -36.78 9.78 -7.86
C ASN A 304 -37.16 9.42 -6.40
N SER A 305 -37.90 10.31 -5.73
CA SER A 305 -38.52 10.16 -4.40
C SER A 305 -39.10 8.77 -4.09
N GLN A 306 -39.75 8.10 -5.06
CA GLN A 306 -40.31 6.75 -4.87
C GLN A 306 -39.26 5.64 -4.71
N LYS A 307 -38.03 5.83 -5.23
CA LYS A 307 -36.91 4.90 -5.02
C LYS A 307 -36.17 5.19 -3.71
N VAL A 308 -36.17 6.45 -3.27
CA VAL A 308 -35.55 6.89 -2.01
C VAL A 308 -36.41 6.51 -0.80
N ALA A 309 -37.74 6.59 -0.90
CA ALA A 309 -38.67 6.24 0.19
C ALA A 309 -38.93 4.73 0.38
N LYS A 310 -38.47 3.88 -0.56
CA LYS A 310 -38.62 2.41 -0.52
C LYS A 310 -37.33 1.67 -0.13
N GLN A 311 -36.27 2.40 0.21
CA GLN A 311 -34.97 1.86 0.66
C GLN A 311 -34.66 2.34 2.08
#